data_AF-A0A563DF82-F1
#
_entry.id   AF-A0A563DF82-F1
#
_cell.length_a   1.000
_cell.length_b   1.000
_cell.length_c   1.000
_cell.angle_alpha   90.00
_cell.angle_beta   90.00
_cell.angle_gamma   90.00
#
_symmetry.space_group_name_H-M   'P 1'
#
loop_
_entity.id
_entity.type
_entity.pdbx_description
1 polymer ?
#
loop_
_entity_poly.entity_id
_entity_poly.type
_entity_poly.pdbx_seq_one_letter_code
_entity_poly.pdbx_strand_id
1 'polypeptide(L)'
;MNIKIKEEYISTIIGYNGSALPLGKRNNEELIILAEIAHNSNSEMLKNFFEEFPSIEEIKEFKAQDFIQKVKNVRSTKKKSQS
;
A
#
# COMPACT_ATOMS: atom_id res chain seq x y z
N MET A 1 3.04 7.60 5.30
CA MET A 1 3.21 8.13 3.93
C MET A 1 1.85 8.18 3.26
N ASN A 2 1.55 9.17 2.43
CA ASN A 2 0.30 9.24 1.69
C ASN A 2 0.60 9.23 0.18
N ILE A 3 0.15 8.19 -0.51
CA ILE A 3 0.31 8.06 -1.96
C ILE A 3 -0.79 8.84 -2.65
N LYS A 4 -0.40 9.73 -3.57
CA LYS A 4 -1.36 10.43 -4.45
C LYS A 4 -1.35 9.83 -5.85
N ILE A 5 -2.54 9.66 -6.39
CA ILE A 5 -2.79 9.20 -7.76
C ILE A 5 -3.15 10.42 -8.59
N LYS A 6 -2.64 10.49 -9.83
CA LYS A 6 -3.00 11.59 -10.72
C LYS A 6 -4.49 11.54 -11.01
N GLU A 7 -5.12 12.72 -11.08
CA GLU A 7 -6.56 12.82 -11.31
C GLU A 7 -7.03 12.11 -12.59
N GLU A 8 -6.19 12.13 -13.62
CA GLU A 8 -6.44 11.46 -14.91
C GLU A 8 -6.60 9.93 -14.79
N TYR A 9 -6.04 9.32 -13.73
CA TYR A 9 -6.07 7.88 -13.49
C TYR A 9 -6.95 7.46 -12.31
N ILE A 10 -7.68 8.39 -11.67
CA ILE A 10 -8.60 8.09 -10.55
C ILE A 10 -9.63 7.03 -10.92
N SER A 11 -10.17 7.11 -12.15
CA SER A 11 -11.17 6.19 -12.67
C SER A 11 -10.59 4.90 -13.24
N THR A 12 -9.26 4.77 -13.32
CA THR A 12 -8.59 3.59 -13.85
C THR A 12 -8.83 2.41 -12.92
N ILE A 13 -9.46 1.37 -13.47
CA ILE A 13 -9.74 0.13 -12.75
C ILE A 13 -8.54 -0.79 -12.88
N ILE A 14 -7.98 -1.20 -11.74
CA ILE A 14 -6.91 -2.19 -11.69
C ILE A 14 -7.44 -3.39 -10.91
N GLY A 15 -7.13 -4.61 -11.34
CA GLY A 15 -7.39 -5.82 -10.54
C GLY A 15 -6.27 -6.03 -9.53
N TYR A 16 -6.56 -5.94 -8.23
CA TYR A 16 -5.61 -6.23 -7.17
C TYR A 16 -6.30 -6.97 -6.02
N ASN A 17 -5.65 -8.01 -5.50
CA ASN A 17 -6.13 -8.82 -4.36
C ASN A 17 -7.59 -9.30 -4.50
N GLY A 18 -7.96 -9.79 -5.69
CA GLY A 18 -9.32 -10.28 -5.98
C GLY A 18 -10.38 -9.17 -6.14
N SER A 19 -9.99 -7.90 -6.12
CA SER A 19 -10.89 -6.75 -6.30
C SER A 19 -10.46 -5.87 -7.47
N ALA A 20 -11.38 -5.65 -8.41
CA ALA A 20 -11.22 -4.70 -9.51
C ALA A 20 -11.85 -3.37 -9.12
N LEU A 21 -11.07 -2.50 -8.48
CA LEU A 21 -11.54 -1.20 -8.00
C LEU A 21 -10.82 -0.05 -8.73
N PRO A 22 -11.49 1.11 -8.90
CA PRO A 22 -10.84 2.34 -9.35
C PRO A 22 -9.73 2.76 -8.39
N LEU A 23 -8.62 3.28 -8.90
CA LEU A 23 -7.50 3.75 -8.10
C LEU A 23 -7.90 4.79 -7.05
N GLY A 24 -8.79 5.72 -7.39
CA GLY A 24 -9.24 6.74 -6.44
C GLY A 24 -10.20 6.24 -5.35
N LYS A 25 -10.64 4.96 -5.41
CA LYS A 25 -11.45 4.32 -4.36
C LYS A 25 -10.63 3.39 -3.47
N ARG A 26 -9.32 3.29 -3.69
CA ARG A 26 -8.45 2.41 -2.92
C ARG A 26 -7.93 3.08 -1.67
N ASN A 27 -7.67 2.25 -0.66
CA ASN A 27 -7.03 2.70 0.56
C ASN A 27 -5.55 2.96 0.30
N ASN A 28 -4.97 3.86 1.11
CA ASN A 28 -3.56 4.21 1.01
C ASN A 28 -2.63 2.97 1.16
N GLU A 29 -2.99 1.98 1.99
CA GLU A 29 -2.25 0.72 2.10
C GLU A 29 -2.19 -0.05 0.77
N GLU A 30 -3.30 -0.13 0.02
CA GLU A 30 -3.33 -0.80 -1.28
C GLU A 30 -2.52 -0.05 -2.33
N LEU A 31 -2.57 1.29 -2.30
CA LEU A 31 -1.78 2.14 -3.18
C LEU A 31 -0.28 1.98 -2.95
N ILE A 32 0.15 1.85 -1.68
CA ILE A 32 1.56 1.58 -1.33
C ILE A 32 2.00 0.23 -1.88
N ILE A 33 1.16 -0.80 -1.79
CA ILE A 33 1.50 -2.13 -2.34
C ILE A 33 1.55 -2.08 -3.87
N LEU A 34 0.66 -1.34 -4.52
CA LEU A 34 0.72 -1.13 -5.97
C LEU A 34 1.99 -0.41 -6.40
N ALA A 35 2.43 0.60 -5.65
CA ALA A 35 3.70 1.28 -5.90
C ALA A 35 4.90 0.33 -5.75
N GLU A 36 4.85 -0.59 -4.78
CA GLU A 36 5.87 -1.63 -4.61
C GLU A 36 5.91 -2.59 -5.81
N ILE A 37 4.74 -3.03 -6.27
CA ILE A 37 4.62 -3.89 -7.45
C ILE A 37 5.15 -3.15 -8.68
N ALA A 38 4.86 -1.86 -8.83
CA ALA A 38 5.38 -1.04 -9.92
C ALA A 38 6.92 -0.97 -9.93
N HIS A 39 7.54 -0.88 -8.74
CA HIS A 39 8.99 -0.98 -8.58
C HIS A 39 9.52 -2.36 -8.97
N ASN A 40 8.96 -3.42 -8.38
CA ASN A 40 9.44 -4.79 -8.57
C ASN A 40 9.25 -5.29 -10.00
N SER A 41 8.13 -4.95 -10.63
CA SER A 41 7.81 -5.33 -12.02
C SER A 41 8.37 -4.35 -13.05
N ASN A 42 9.03 -3.27 -12.61
CA ASN A 42 9.58 -2.20 -13.44
C ASN A 42 8.58 -1.65 -14.48
N SER A 43 7.30 -1.62 -14.13
CA SER A 43 6.22 -1.23 -15.03
C SER A 43 6.07 0.28 -15.05
N GLU A 44 6.43 0.91 -16.18
CA GLU A 44 6.25 2.35 -16.38
C GLU A 44 4.78 2.76 -16.33
N MET A 45 3.88 1.91 -16.82
CA MET A 45 2.44 2.16 -16.77
C MET A 45 1.95 2.40 -15.34
N LEU A 46 2.34 1.53 -14.40
CA LEU A 46 1.94 1.67 -13.00
C LEU A 46 2.58 2.90 -12.36
N LYS A 47 3.85 3.19 -12.66
CA LYS A 47 4.55 4.39 -12.17
C LYS A 47 3.83 5.69 -12.60
N ASN A 48 3.31 5.71 -13.83
CA ASN A 48 2.63 6.88 -14.38
C ASN A 48 1.32 7.24 -13.66
N PHE A 49 0.71 6.29 -12.95
CA PHE A 49 -0.53 6.53 -12.20
C PHE A 49 -0.32 7.38 -10.95
N PHE A 50 0.88 7.37 -10.38
CA PHE A 50 1.21 8.10 -9.16
C PHE A 50 1.66 9.53 -9.50
N GLU A 51 1.18 10.51 -8.74
CA GLU A 51 1.71 11.88 -8.83
C GLU A 51 3.14 11.95 -8.31
N GLU A 52 3.34 11.36 -7.13
CA GLU A 52 4.63 11.23 -6.48
C GLU A 52 4.90 9.74 -6.28
N PHE A 53 5.89 9.23 -7.00
CA PHE A 53 6.27 7.83 -6.91
C PHE A 53 7.26 7.68 -5.75
N PRO A 54 6.87 7.01 -4.65
CA PRO A 54 7.74 6.81 -3.49
C PRO A 54 8.97 5.97 -3.86
N SER A 55 10.05 6.12 -3.12
CA SER A 55 11.21 5.22 -3.26
C SER A 55 10.93 3.84 -2.67
N ILE A 56 11.64 2.81 -3.15
CA ILE A 56 11.47 1.44 -2.63
C ILE A 56 11.84 1.33 -1.14
N GLU A 57 12.74 2.19 -0.66
CA GLU A 57 13.17 2.26 0.74
C GLU A 57 12.03 2.78 1.63
N GLU A 58 11.37 3.87 1.23
CA GLU A 58 10.21 4.43 1.97
C GLU A 58 9.04 3.44 2.06
N ILE A 59 8.76 2.72 0.97
CA ILE A 59 7.73 1.68 0.94
C ILE A 59 8.05 0.58 1.97
N LYS A 60 9.31 0.14 2.01
CA LYS A 60 9.78 -0.90 2.94
C LYS A 60 9.71 -0.42 4.39
N GLU A 61 10.12 0.80 4.68
CA GLU A 61 10.02 1.38 6.03
C GLU A 61 8.58 1.45 6.50
N PHE A 62 7.66 1.92 5.64
CA PHE A 62 6.25 2.01 5.98
C PHE A 62 5.65 0.62 6.29
N LYS A 63 5.93 -0.37 5.45
CA LYS A 63 5.48 -1.76 5.68
C LYS A 63 6.12 -2.38 6.92
N ALA A 64 7.39 -2.12 7.17
CA ALA A 64 8.08 -2.62 8.36
C ALA A 64 7.45 -2.04 9.63
N GLN A 65 7.16 -0.74 9.65
CA GLN A 65 6.47 -0.11 10.78
C GLN A 65 5.06 -0.68 11.00
N ASP A 66 4.27 -0.83 9.94
CA ASP A 66 2.93 -1.43 10.00
C ASP A 66 2.98 -2.88 10.52
N PHE A 67 3.93 -3.68 10.02
CA PHE A 67 4.15 -5.04 10.47
C PHE A 67 4.55 -5.11 11.95
N ILE A 68 5.48 -4.26 12.39
CA ILE A 68 5.92 -4.20 13.80
C ILE A 68 4.74 -3.82 14.70
N GLN A 69 3.90 -2.86 14.30
CA GLN A 69 2.70 -2.50 15.05
C GLN A 69 1.71 -3.67 15.15
N LYS A 70 1.45 -4.36 14.03
CA LYS A 70 0.60 -5.56 14.00
C LYS A 70 1.12 -6.64 14.95
N VAL A 71 2.42 -6.95 14.90
CA VAL A 71 3.06 -7.94 15.81
C VAL A 71 2.97 -7.51 17.28
N LYS A 72 3.15 -6.21 17.57
CA LYS A 72 3.05 -5.67 18.94
C LYS A 72 1.63 -5.77 19.49
N ASN A 73 0.62 -5.49 18.69
CA ASN A 73 -0.79 -5.63 19.09
C ASN A 73 -1.17 -7.10 19.36
N VAL A 74 -0.69 -8.05 18.55
CA VAL A 74 -0.92 -9.49 18.77
C VAL A 74 -0.28 -10.00 20.06
N ARG A 75 0.89 -9.48 20.45
CA ARG A 75 1.51 -9.81 21.75
C ARG A 75 0.75 -9.22 22.95
N SER A 76 0.05 -8.11 22.75
CA SER A 76 -0.68 -7.40 23.81
C SER A 76 -2.00 -8.10 24.16
N THR A 77 -2.66 -8.73 23.18
CA THR A 77 -3.93 -9.44 23.40
C THR A 77 -3.76 -10.79 24.10
N LYS A 78 -2.62 -11.47 23.91
CA LYS A 78 -2.32 -12.71 24.66
C LYS A 78 -2.15 -12.52 26.17
N LYS A 79 -1.88 -11.29 26.64
CA LYS A 79 -1.61 -11.01 28.06
C LYS A 79 -2.87 -10.73 28.89
N LYS A 80 -4.05 -10.57 28.27
CA LYS A 80 -5.33 -10.29 28.97
C LYS A 80 -6.25 -11.51 29.13
N SER A 81 -5.90 -12.66 28.56
CA SER A 81 -6.71 -13.88 28.64
C SER A 81 -6.24 -14.89 29.69
N GLN A 82 -5.27 -14.52 30.53
CA GLN A 82 -4.80 -15.30 31.67
C GLN A 82 -4.70 -14.37 32.90
N SER A 83 -5.84 -13.97 33.46
CA SER A 83 -5.96 -13.43 34.83
C SER A 83 -7.37 -13.67 35.32
#